data_AF-A0A417HNL3-F1
#
_entry.id   AF-A0A417HNL3-F1
#
_cell.length_a   1.000
_cell.length_b   1.000
_cell.length_c   1.000
_cell.angle_alpha   90.00
_cell.angle_beta   90.00
_cell.angle_gamma   90.00
#
_symmetry.space_group_name_H-M   'P 1'
#
loop_
_entity.id
_entity.type
_entity.pdbx_description
1 polymer ?
#
loop_
_entity_poly.entity_id
_entity_poly.type
_entity_poly.pdbx_seq_one_letter_code
_entity_poly.pdbx_strand_id
1 'polypeptide(L)' 'MQGMVPLKKQSKKKQREFWERQRGDWQGLCPVTRIVPGKKTYQRKKDRQLLRREGRWQDE' A
#
# COMPACT_ATOMS: atom_id res chain seq x y z
N MET A 1 15.07 18.68 41.27
CA MET A 1 14.37 18.29 40.03
C MET A 1 15.37 17.61 39.11
N GLN A 2 15.05 16.43 38.59
CA GLN A 2 15.86 15.81 37.53
C GLN A 2 15.68 16.68 36.28
N GLY A 3 16.78 17.26 35.79
CA GLY A 3 16.75 18.14 34.63
C GLY A 3 16.24 17.39 33.40
N MET A 4 15.44 18.06 32.57
CA MET A 4 14.98 17.52 31.29
C MET A 4 16.21 17.18 30.42
N VAL A 5 16.47 15.89 30.21
CA VAL A 5 17.55 15.47 29.32
C VAL A 5 17.09 15.65 27.87
N PRO A 6 17.78 16.48 27.06
CA PRO A 6 17.43 16.63 25.64
C PRO A 6 17.43 15.27 24.94
N LEU A 7 16.46 15.03 24.04
CA LEU A 7 16.24 13.73 23.39
C LEU A 7 17.52 13.11 22.78
N LYS A 8 18.34 13.94 22.12
CA LYS A 8 19.62 13.52 21.50
C LYS A 8 20.64 12.98 22.50
N LYS A 9 20.52 13.33 23.79
CA LYS A 9 21.39 12.89 24.89
C LYS A 9 20.82 11.71 25.67
N GLN A 10 19.63 11.22 25.31
CA GLN A 10 19.03 10.05 25.94
C GLN A 10 19.57 8.75 25.34
N SER A 11 19.39 7.62 26.01
CA SER A 11 19.75 6.31 25.47
C SER A 11 18.95 5.99 24.20
N LYS A 12 19.50 5.14 23.32
CA LYS A 12 18.83 4.70 22.08
C LYS A 12 17.41 4.14 22.33
N LYS A 13 17.21 3.46 23.46
CA LYS A 13 15.91 2.90 23.86
C LYS A 13 14.87 4.00 24.09
N LYS A 14 15.21 5.04 24.86
CA LYS A 14 14.28 6.15 25.13
C LYS A 14 13.99 7.00 23.89
N GLN A 15 15.00 7.19 23.04
CA GLN A 15 14.80 7.85 21.75
C GLN A 15 13.79 7.07 20.89
N ARG A 16 13.92 5.74 20.84
CA ARG A 16 13.00 4.87 20.10
C ARG A 16 11.56 4.96 20.63
N GLU A 17 11.36 4.84 21.94
CA GLU A 17 10.04 4.96 22.58
C GLU A 17 9.37 6.32 22.28
N PHE A 18 10.15 7.41 22.30
CA PHE A 18 9.66 8.75 21.96
C PHE A 18 9.15 8.83 20.51
N TRP A 19 9.92 8.31 19.55
CA TRP A 19 9.53 8.33 18.14
C TRP A 19 8.45 7.31 17.81
N GLU A 20 8.41 6.17 18.48
CA GLU A 20 7.29 5.22 18.38
C GLU A 20 5.97 5.86 18.83
N ARG A 21 6.00 6.71 19.87
CA ARG A 21 4.82 7.46 20.32
C ARG A 21 4.41 8.58 19.36
N GLN A 22 5.36 9.21 18.67
CA GLN A 22 5.07 10.29 17.71
C GLN A 22 4.61 9.79 16.35
N ARG A 23 5.13 8.65 15.90
CA ARG A 23 4.67 8.05 14.65
C ARG A 23 3.22 7.61 14.84
N GLY A 24 2.35 8.06 13.93
CA GLY A 24 1.02 7.48 13.83
C GLY A 24 1.16 5.99 13.55
N ASP A 25 0.40 5.17 14.26
CA ASP A 25 0.22 3.79 13.81
C ASP A 25 -0.46 3.84 12.43
N TRP A 26 -0.29 2.78 11.65
CA TRP A 26 -1.02 2.66 10.38
C TRP A 26 -2.50 2.31 10.62
N GLN A 27 -3.01 2.42 11.85
CA GLN A 27 -4.32 1.94 12.32
C GLN A 27 -4.63 0.51 11.88
N GLY A 28 -3.61 -0.37 11.92
CA GLY A 28 -3.75 -1.76 11.46
C GLY A 28 -3.86 -1.93 9.94
N LEU A 29 -3.69 -0.87 9.13
CA LEU A 29 -3.64 -0.97 7.68
C LEU A 29 -2.30 -1.57 7.25
N CYS A 30 -2.31 -2.87 6.98
CA CYS A 30 -1.24 -3.51 6.24
C CYS A 30 -1.29 -3.00 4.78
N PRO A 31 -0.20 -2.48 4.18
CA PRO A 31 -0.22 -2.02 2.78
C PRO A 31 -0.68 -3.08 1.77
N VAL A 32 -0.66 -4.37 2.17
CA VAL A 32 -1.18 -5.51 1.42
C VAL A 32 -2.73 -5.49 1.29
N THR A 33 -3.46 -4.83 2.19
CA THR A 33 -4.94 -4.74 2.12
C THR A 33 -5.44 -3.75 1.07
N ARG A 34 -4.58 -2.93 0.47
CA ARG A 34 -4.89 -2.26 -0.81
C ARG A 34 -4.81 -3.28 -1.96
N ILE A 35 -5.64 -4.32 -1.90
CA ILE A 35 -5.87 -5.21 -3.03
C ILE A 35 -6.78 -4.45 -3.98
N VAL A 36 -6.22 -3.99 -5.11
CA VAL A 36 -7.03 -3.46 -6.21
C VAL A 36 -7.99 -4.57 -6.65
N PRO A 37 -9.32 -4.40 -6.50
CA PRO A 37 -10.26 -5.37 -7.03
C PRO A 37 -10.06 -5.42 -8.55
N GLY A 38 -9.60 -6.56 -9.06
CA GLY A 38 -9.47 -6.75 -10.50
C GLY A 38 -8.11 -6.48 -11.14
N LYS A 39 -6.99 -6.91 -10.55
CA LYS A 39 -5.68 -6.94 -11.26
C LYS A 39 -5.73 -7.65 -12.64
N LYS A 40 -6.76 -8.48 -12.88
CA LYS A 40 -7.00 -9.19 -14.15
C LYS A 40 -8.20 -8.66 -14.94
N THR A 41 -8.94 -7.66 -14.44
CA THR A 41 -10.16 -7.15 -15.08
C THR A 41 -9.83 -6.36 -16.33
N TYR A 42 -8.72 -5.62 -16.34
CA TYR A 42 -8.25 -4.91 -17.54
C TYR A 42 -7.11 -5.66 -18.21
N GLN A 43 -7.43 -6.42 -19.27
CA GLN A 43 -6.43 -7.07 -20.12
C GLN A 43 -6.70 -6.72 -21.59
N ARG A 44 -6.17 -5.57 -22.05
CA ARG A 44 -6.30 -5.09 -23.45
C ARG A 44 -6.04 -6.16 -24.52
N LYS A 45 -5.13 -7.11 -24.25
CA LYS A 45 -4.86 -8.23 -25.17
C LYS A 45 -6.05 -9.16 -25.31
N LYS A 46 -6.75 -9.49 -24.22
CA LYS A 46 -7.96 -10.31 -24.23
C LYS A 46 -9.12 -9.56 -24.88
N ASP A 47 -9.33 -8.30 -24.52
CA ASP A 47 -10.41 -7.48 -25.09
C ASP A 47 -10.25 -7.35 -26.61
N ARG A 48 -9.01 -7.13 -27.08
CA ARG A 48 -8.70 -7.12 -28.51
C ARG A 48 -8.88 -8.48 -29.19
N GLN A 49 -8.62 -9.58 -28.50
CA GLN A 49 -8.84 -10.93 -29.04
C GLN A 49 -10.34 -11.26 -29.11
N LEU A 50 -11.12 -10.87 -28.10
CA LEU A 50 -12.58 -11.02 -28.08
C LEU A 50 -13.20 -10.22 -29.23
N LEU A 51 -12.83 -8.94 -29.37
CA LEU A 51 -13.33 -8.08 -30.45
C LEU A 51 -13.00 -8.64 -31.85
N ARG A 52 -11.81 -9.23 -32.04
CA ARG A 52 -11.42 -9.91 -33.30
C ARG A 52 -12.17 -11.22 -33.54
N ARG A 53 -12.65 -11.88 -32.49
CA ARG A 53 -13.47 -13.10 -32.61
C ARG A 53 -14.90 -12.71 -32.94
N GLU A 54 -15.48 -11.78 -32.18
CA GLU A 54 -16.85 -11.26 -32.36
C GLU A 54 -17.03 -10.58 -33.72
N GLY A 55 -16.03 -9.84 -34.20
CA GLY A 55 -16.04 -9.28 -35.56
C GLY A 55 -15.98 -10.32 -36.66
N ARG A 56 -15.60 -11.57 -36.37
CA ARG A 56 -15.57 -12.68 -37.33
C ARG A 56 -16.90 -13.44 -37.39
N TRP A 57 -17.73 -13.33 -36.36
CA TRP A 57 -19.06 -13.95 -36.26
C TRP A 57 -20.16 -13.13 -36.95
N GLN A 58 -19.89 -11.88 -37.34
CA GLN A 58 -20.86 -11.01 -38.02
C GLN A 58 -20.79 -11.11 -39.55
N ASP A 59 -19.76 -11.79 -40.09
CA ASP A 59 -19.50 -11.96 -41.53
C ASP A 59 -19.83 -13.38 -42.05
N GLU A 60 -20.42 -14.25 -41.21
CA GLU A 60 -21.04 -15.55 -41.60
C GLU A 60 -22.56 -15.41 -41.73
#